data_AF-A0A7Y2DV11-F1
#
_entry.id   AF-A0A7Y2DV11-F1
#
_cell.length_a   1.000
_cell.length_b   1.000
_cell.length_c   1.000
_cell.angle_alpha   90.00
_cell.angle_beta   90.00
_cell.angle_gamma   90.00
#
_symmetry.space_group_name_H-M   'P 1'
#
loop_
_entity.id
_entity.type
_entity.pdbx_description
1 polymer ?
#
loop_
_entity_poly.entity_id
_entity_poly.type
_entity_poly.pdbx_seq_one_letter_code
_entity_poly.pdbx_strand_id
1 'polypeptide(L)'
;RDELLAGVIENFIANETAATFEESIEKIEAQLDELGREITRTAPTLAESLEKRRRKIIWHILTLRKKFHRAEIEKNDVLEIRMRFLINSLYPRNGLQERTLNIFHFLNRFGPNIIDWLYDSVESIEKEHKVIYL
;
A
#
# COMPACT_ATOMS: atom_id res chain seq x y z
N ARG A 1 -7.65 1.64 -0.05
CA ARG A 1 -7.76 0.59 -1.10
C ARG A 1 -6.61 0.70 -2.08
N ASP A 2 -6.42 1.86 -2.71
CA ASP A 2 -5.32 2.10 -3.65
C ASP A 2 -3.95 2.01 -2.98
N GLU A 3 -3.84 2.42 -1.71
CA GLU A 3 -2.61 2.28 -0.91
C GLU A 3 -2.21 0.81 -0.66
N LEU A 4 -3.18 -0.09 -0.44
CA LEU A 4 -2.89 -1.52 -0.27
C LEU A 4 -2.42 -2.14 -1.59
N LEU A 5 -3.02 -1.75 -2.70
CA LEU A 5 -2.59 -2.20 -4.03
C LEU A 5 -1.19 -1.68 -4.36
N ALA A 6 -0.91 -0.41 -4.09
CA ALA A 6 0.43 0.15 -4.23
C ALA A 6 1.45 -0.61 -3.37
N GLY A 7 1.12 -0.91 -2.11
CA GLY A 7 1.98 -1.71 -1.23
C GLY A 7 2.26 -3.13 -1.78
N VAL A 8 1.29 -3.79 -2.41
CA VAL A 8 1.52 -5.10 -3.03
C VAL A 8 2.44 -5.02 -4.24
N ILE A 9 2.32 -3.97 -5.07
CA ILE A 9 3.21 -3.76 -6.21
C ILE A 9 4.63 -3.54 -5.75
N GLU A 10 4.81 -2.66 -4.76
CA GLU A 10 6.13 -2.30 -4.24
C GLU A 10 6.82 -3.49 -3.60
N ASN A 11 6.09 -4.35 -2.89
CA ASN A 11 6.72 -5.45 -2.16
C ASN A 11 6.86 -6.75 -2.99
N PHE A 12 6.00 -6.99 -3.99
CA PHE A 12 5.89 -8.31 -4.62
C PHE A 12 5.96 -8.36 -6.14
N ILE A 13 5.82 -7.23 -6.85
CA ILE A 13 5.75 -7.23 -8.34
C ILE A 13 6.91 -6.46 -8.95
N ALA A 14 7.09 -5.23 -8.49
CA ALA A 14 8.03 -4.29 -9.07
C ALA A 14 8.97 -3.73 -8.01
N ASN A 15 9.43 -4.59 -7.10
CA ASN A 15 10.28 -4.22 -5.98
C ASN A 15 11.56 -3.52 -6.47
N GLU A 16 12.23 -4.04 -7.49
CA GLU A 16 13.43 -3.41 -8.06
C GLU A 16 13.16 -2.01 -8.61
N THR A 17 12.04 -1.82 -9.31
CA THR A 17 11.66 -0.50 -9.84
C THR A 17 11.23 0.46 -8.73
N ALA A 18 10.51 -0.01 -7.71
CA ALA A 18 10.15 0.77 -6.54
C ALA A 18 11.39 1.21 -5.75
N ALA A 19 12.36 0.32 -5.56
CA ALA A 19 13.65 0.62 -4.96
C ALA A 19 14.43 1.66 -5.78
N THR A 20 14.39 1.57 -7.12
CA THR A 20 15.02 2.55 -8.00
C THR A 20 14.41 3.95 -7.84
N PHE A 21 13.09 4.06 -7.65
CA PHE A 21 12.45 5.34 -7.35
C PHE A 21 12.93 5.92 -6.02
N GLU A 22 13.02 5.10 -4.97
CA GLU A 22 13.49 5.52 -3.66
C GLU A 22 14.95 6.00 -3.72
N GLU A 23 15.83 5.19 -4.30
CA GLU A 23 17.25 5.54 -4.49
C GLU A 23 17.42 6.82 -5.31
N SER A 24 16.59 7.01 -6.34
CA SER A 24 16.62 8.23 -7.16
C SER A 24 16.23 9.48 -6.36
N ILE A 25 15.21 9.36 -5.49
CA ILE A 25 14.78 10.43 -4.60
C ILE A 25 15.90 10.77 -3.63
N GLU A 26 16.50 9.78 -2.97
CA GLU A 26 17.62 9.98 -2.04
C GLU A 26 18.81 10.68 -2.69
N LYS A 27 19.22 10.22 -3.88
CA LYS A 27 20.34 10.84 -4.62
C LYS A 27 20.05 12.29 -5.00
N ILE A 28 18.83 12.58 -5.43
CA ILE A 28 18.42 13.94 -5.82
C ILE A 28 18.37 14.85 -4.58
N GLU A 29 17.81 14.38 -3.47
CA GLU A 29 17.80 15.12 -2.20
C GLU A 29 19.22 15.45 -1.75
N ALA A 30 20.13 14.46 -1.77
CA ALA A 30 21.53 14.66 -1.39
C ALA A 30 22.25 15.69 -2.27
N GLN A 31 22.04 15.66 -3.59
CA GLN A 31 22.62 16.64 -4.52
C GLN A 31 22.05 18.05 -4.31
N LEU A 32 20.74 18.16 -4.07
CA LEU A 32 20.10 19.44 -3.79
C LEU A 32 20.53 20.01 -2.44
N ASP A 33 20.79 19.17 -1.45
CA ASP A 33 21.37 19.57 -0.17
C ASP A 33 22.78 20.14 -0.32
N GLU A 34 23.63 19.47 -1.09
CA GLU A 34 24.97 19.94 -1.40
C GLU A 34 24.93 21.30 -2.08
N LEU A 35 24.11 21.43 -3.13
CA LEU A 35 23.92 22.68 -3.85
C LEU A 35 23.36 23.78 -2.94
N GLY A 36 22.43 23.45 -2.05
CA GLY A 36 21.84 24.39 -1.09
C GLY A 36 22.85 24.94 -0.10
N ARG A 37 23.77 24.10 0.40
CA ARG A 37 24.86 24.53 1.28
C ARG A 37 25.79 25.52 0.59
N GLU A 38 26.14 25.29 -0.67
CA GLU A 38 26.99 26.21 -1.44
C GLU A 38 26.31 27.54 -1.73
N ILE A 39 25.04 27.50 -2.17
CA ILE A 39 24.27 28.70 -2.54
C ILE A 39 23.97 29.58 -1.34
N THR A 40 23.68 29.01 -0.16
CA THR A 40 23.33 29.77 1.04
C THR A 40 24.44 30.74 1.47
N ARG A 41 25.71 30.37 1.20
CA ARG A 41 26.87 31.21 1.53
C ARG A 41 26.99 32.46 0.64
N THR A 42 26.40 32.44 -0.56
CA THR A 42 26.63 33.48 -1.58
C THR A 42 25.35 34.23 -1.96
N ALA A 43 24.18 33.57 -1.93
CA ALA A 43 22.90 34.15 -2.33
C ALA A 43 21.72 33.52 -1.56
N PRO A 44 21.39 34.03 -0.35
CA PRO A 44 20.32 33.48 0.49
C PRO A 44 18.94 33.43 -0.17
N THR A 45 18.59 34.42 -0.99
CA THR A 45 17.32 34.45 -1.73
C THR A 45 17.24 33.37 -2.81
N LEU A 46 18.39 32.91 -3.32
CA LEU A 46 18.46 31.79 -4.27
C LEU A 46 18.28 30.45 -3.55
N ALA A 47 18.67 30.34 -2.28
CA ALA A 47 18.45 29.14 -1.47
C ALA A 47 16.95 28.88 -1.24
N GLU A 48 16.14 29.91 -0.98
CA GLU A 48 14.68 29.76 -0.88
C GLU A 48 14.05 29.29 -2.21
N SER A 49 14.55 29.80 -3.34
CA SER A 49 14.13 29.37 -4.69
C SER A 49 14.49 27.92 -4.95
N LEU A 50 15.67 27.47 -4.51
CA LEU A 50 16.10 26.08 -4.58
C LEU A 50 15.15 25.16 -3.80
N GLU A 51 14.81 25.50 -2.57
CA GLU A 51 13.91 24.69 -1.75
C GLU A 51 12.50 24.55 -2.36
N LYS A 52 12.00 25.61 -3.00
CA LYS A 52 10.75 25.54 -3.75
C LYS A 52 10.85 24.59 -4.96
N ARG A 53 11.99 24.60 -5.66
CA ARG A 53 12.25 23.73 -6.81
C ARG A 53 12.45 22.28 -6.37
N ARG A 54 13.16 22.03 -5.27
CA ARG A 54 13.32 20.72 -4.62
C ARG A 54 11.97 20.05 -4.42
N ARG A 55 11.07 20.69 -3.67
CA ARG A 55 9.70 20.15 -3.44
C ARG A 55 8.98 19.79 -4.73
N LYS A 56 9.16 20.59 -5.79
CA LYS A 56 8.51 20.36 -7.08
C LYS A 56 9.14 19.17 -7.83
N ILE A 57 10.45 19.03 -7.81
CA ILE A 57 11.17 17.88 -8.40
C ILE A 57 10.71 16.59 -7.74
N ILE A 58 10.73 16.53 -6.41
CA ILE A 58 10.32 15.37 -5.64
C ILE A 58 8.85 15.03 -5.91
N TRP A 59 7.97 16.04 -5.92
CA TRP A 59 6.56 15.86 -6.29
C TRP A 59 6.38 15.25 -7.69
N HIS A 60 7.17 15.67 -8.68
CA HIS A 60 7.12 15.11 -10.03
C HIS A 60 7.54 13.63 -10.05
N ILE A 61 8.57 13.25 -9.28
CA ILE A 61 9.02 11.86 -9.17
C ILE A 61 7.95 11.00 -8.49
N LEU A 62 7.37 11.46 -7.38
CA LEU A 62 6.28 10.76 -6.69
C LEU A 62 5.04 10.59 -7.59
N THR A 63 4.76 11.59 -8.43
CA THR A 63 3.68 11.52 -9.42
C THR A 63 3.96 10.45 -10.48
N LEU A 64 5.22 10.32 -10.93
CA LEU A 64 5.63 9.25 -11.85
C LEU A 64 5.52 7.87 -11.18
N ARG A 65 5.97 7.72 -9.94
CA ARG A 65 5.81 6.48 -9.15
C ARG A 65 4.34 6.06 -9.04
N LYS A 66 3.44 7.01 -8.76
CA LYS A 66 2.00 6.73 -8.72
C LYS A 66 1.44 6.25 -10.08
N LYS A 67 1.89 6.85 -11.19
CA LYS A 67 1.50 6.42 -12.53
C LYS A 67 2.03 5.03 -12.87
N PHE A 68 3.27 4.74 -12.47
CA PHE A 68 3.87 3.43 -12.61
C PHE A 68 3.05 2.35 -11.88
N HIS A 69 2.71 2.58 -10.60
CA HIS A 69 1.85 1.67 -9.84
C HIS A 69 0.53 1.40 -10.54
N ARG A 70 -0.10 2.45 -11.07
CA ARG A 70 -1.35 2.29 -11.82
C ARG A 70 -1.16 1.44 -13.08
N ALA A 71 -0.09 1.66 -13.84
CA ALA A 71 0.20 0.86 -15.03
C ALA A 71 0.47 -0.61 -14.69
N GLU A 72 1.17 -0.90 -13.59
CA GLU A 72 1.42 -2.28 -13.14
C GLU A 72 0.13 -2.98 -12.64
N ILE A 73 -0.80 -2.25 -12.02
CA ILE A 73 -2.13 -2.78 -11.69
C ILE A 73 -2.90 -3.12 -12.97
N GLU A 74 -2.99 -2.16 -13.90
CA GLU A 74 -3.74 -2.29 -15.16
C GLU A 74 -3.17 -3.40 -16.05
N LYS A 75 -1.84 -3.64 -16.01
CA LYS A 75 -1.21 -4.75 -16.74
C LYS A 75 -1.54 -6.13 -16.15
N ASN A 76 -1.94 -6.16 -14.88
CA ASN A 76 -2.19 -7.39 -14.12
C ASN A 76 -3.67 -7.49 -13.69
N ASP A 77 -4.59 -7.51 -14.66
CA ASP A 77 -6.05 -7.64 -14.42
C ASP A 77 -6.42 -8.77 -13.44
N VAL A 78 -5.76 -9.93 -13.57
CA VAL A 78 -5.98 -11.08 -12.69
C VAL A 78 -5.59 -10.76 -11.26
N LEU A 79 -4.49 -10.04 -11.06
CA LEU A 79 -4.07 -9.61 -9.73
C LEU A 79 -5.06 -8.60 -9.15
N GLU A 80 -5.50 -7.62 -9.93
CA GLU A 80 -6.47 -6.65 -9.45
C GLU A 80 -7.76 -7.33 -8.99
N ILE A 81 -8.26 -8.29 -9.78
CA ILE A 81 -9.45 -9.10 -9.43
C ILE A 81 -9.20 -9.90 -8.15
N ARG A 82 -8.05 -10.59 -8.04
CA ARG A 82 -7.71 -11.40 -6.85
C ARG A 82 -7.56 -10.54 -5.60
N MET A 83 -6.89 -9.40 -5.70
CA MET A 83 -6.71 -8.45 -4.60
C MET A 83 -8.04 -7.85 -4.16
N ARG A 84 -8.89 -7.49 -5.12
CA ARG A 84 -10.26 -7.02 -4.86
C ARG A 84 -11.08 -8.08 -4.14
N PHE A 85 -10.97 -9.34 -4.56
CA PHE A 85 -11.63 -10.45 -3.90
C PHE A 85 -11.14 -10.66 -2.46
N LEU A 86 -9.82 -10.64 -2.23
CA LEU A 86 -9.23 -10.76 -0.90
C LEU A 86 -9.67 -9.63 0.03
N ILE A 87 -9.54 -8.37 -0.41
CA ILE A 87 -9.96 -7.19 0.37
C ILE A 87 -11.45 -7.27 0.70
N ASN A 88 -12.30 -7.65 -0.26
CA ASN A 88 -13.73 -7.77 -0.01
C ASN A 88 -14.08 -8.97 0.88
N SER A 89 -13.23 -9.99 0.94
CA SER A 89 -13.45 -11.15 1.83
C SER A 89 -13.08 -10.81 3.27
N LEU A 90 -11.97 -10.08 3.49
CA LEU A 90 -11.43 -9.75 4.82
C LEU A 90 -12.00 -8.44 5.39
N TYR A 91 -12.25 -7.45 4.54
CA TYR A 91 -12.65 -6.09 4.90
C TYR A 91 -13.76 -5.55 3.99
N PRO A 92 -14.90 -6.27 3.91
CA PRO A 92 -15.99 -5.93 3.00
C PRO A 92 -16.54 -4.53 3.29
N ARG A 93 -16.83 -3.77 2.22
CA ARG A 93 -17.33 -2.38 2.29
C ARG A 93 -16.49 -1.45 3.18
N ASN A 94 -15.19 -1.70 3.27
CA ASN A 94 -14.26 -0.98 4.16
C ASN A 94 -14.65 -1.04 5.65
N GLY A 95 -15.31 -2.12 6.08
CA GLY A 95 -15.67 -2.37 7.47
C GLY A 95 -15.24 -3.76 7.93
N LEU A 96 -15.40 -4.01 9.23
CA LEU A 96 -15.14 -5.32 9.83
C LEU A 96 -16.00 -6.41 9.16
N GLN A 97 -15.37 -7.55 8.87
CA GLN A 97 -16.02 -8.70 8.26
C GLN A 97 -17.27 -9.13 9.04
N GLU A 98 -17.15 -9.28 10.36
CA GLU A 98 -18.23 -9.69 11.28
C GLU A 98 -19.44 -8.73 11.26
N ARG A 99 -19.21 -7.45 10.94
CA ARG A 99 -20.28 -6.42 10.89
C ARG A 99 -20.98 -6.33 9.55
N THR A 100 -20.51 -7.11 8.58
CA THR A 100 -20.93 -7.01 7.18
C THR A 100 -21.41 -8.34 6.62
N LEU A 101 -20.64 -9.42 6.84
CA LEU A 101 -20.97 -10.75 6.34
C LEU A 101 -21.79 -11.50 7.38
N ASN A 102 -22.88 -12.10 6.92
CA ASN A 102 -23.68 -13.02 7.71
C ASN A 102 -23.06 -14.43 7.64
N ILE A 103 -23.24 -15.24 8.69
CA ILE A 103 -22.82 -16.64 8.76
C ILE A 103 -23.26 -17.49 7.55
N PHE A 104 -24.41 -17.19 6.93
CA PHE A 104 -24.88 -17.85 5.72
C PHE A 104 -23.90 -17.75 4.54
N HIS A 105 -23.09 -16.69 4.46
CA HIS A 105 -22.03 -16.58 3.44
C HIS A 105 -21.04 -17.73 3.54
N PHE A 106 -20.64 -18.08 4.77
CA PHE A 106 -19.66 -19.12 5.05
C PHE A 106 -20.28 -20.51 4.95
N LEU A 107 -21.50 -20.70 5.46
CA LEU A 107 -22.25 -21.95 5.32
C LEU A 107 -22.45 -22.36 3.86
N ASN A 108 -22.81 -21.41 2.99
CA ASN A 108 -23.00 -21.70 1.58
C ASN A 108 -21.70 -22.08 0.86
N ARG A 109 -20.55 -21.59 1.36
CA ARG A 109 -19.24 -21.79 0.72
C ARG A 109 -18.50 -23.04 1.22
N PHE A 110 -18.57 -23.30 2.52
CA PHE A 110 -17.78 -24.33 3.19
C PHE A 110 -18.64 -25.48 3.75
N GLY A 111 -19.96 -25.37 3.66
CA GLY A 111 -20.90 -26.34 4.20
C GLY A 111 -21.16 -26.18 5.70
N PRO A 112 -22.02 -27.03 6.29
CA PRO A 112 -22.44 -26.91 7.69
C PRO A 112 -21.33 -27.20 8.70
N ASN A 113 -20.34 -28.04 8.33
CA ASN A 113 -19.23 -28.45 9.21
C ASN A 113 -18.35 -27.28 9.67
N ILE A 114 -18.46 -26.12 9.01
CA ILE A 114 -17.75 -24.91 9.43
C ILE A 114 -18.12 -24.45 10.84
N ILE A 115 -19.34 -24.76 11.30
CA ILE A 115 -19.79 -24.38 12.64
C ILE A 115 -18.99 -25.15 13.69
N ASP A 116 -18.88 -26.47 13.53
CA ASP A 116 -18.11 -27.32 14.45
C ASP A 116 -16.65 -26.89 14.49
N TRP A 117 -16.06 -26.66 13.31
CA TRP A 117 -14.68 -26.21 13.21
C TRP A 117 -14.45 -24.81 13.83
N LEU A 118 -15.41 -23.89 13.70
CA LEU A 118 -15.34 -22.58 14.36
C LEU A 118 -15.39 -22.71 15.88
N TYR A 119 -16.23 -23.61 16.41
CA TYR A 119 -16.28 -23.89 17.84
C TYR A 119 -14.96 -24.47 18.36
N ASP A 120 -14.39 -25.44 17.63
CA ASP A 120 -13.11 -26.06 18.00
C ASP A 120 -11.93 -25.08 17.93
N SER A 121 -12.01 -24.09 17.05
CA SER A 121 -10.96 -23.09 16.84
C SER A 121 -10.92 -21.98 17.91
N VAL A 122 -11.92 -21.91 18.79
CA VAL A 122 -12.03 -20.85 19.81
C VAL A 122 -11.78 -21.44 21.19
N GLU A 123 -10.51 -21.42 21.65
CA GLU A 123 -10.13 -21.91 22.98
C GLU A 123 -10.69 -21.05 24.14
N SER A 124 -10.95 -19.76 23.92
CA SER A 124 -11.44 -18.82 24.95
C SER A 124 -12.04 -17.55 24.33
N ILE A 125 -13.01 -16.93 25.00
CA ILE A 125 -13.57 -15.61 24.63
C ILE A 125 -12.62 -14.54 25.14
N GLU A 126 -11.53 -14.35 24.40
CA GLU A 126 -10.60 -13.25 24.62
C GLU A 126 -11.04 -12.02 23.83
N LYS A 127 -10.71 -10.83 24.33
CA LYS A 127 -11.07 -9.55 23.71
C LYS A 127 -10.15 -9.15 22.56
N GLU A 128 -9.18 -10.00 22.21
CA GLU A 128 -8.20 -9.73 21.17
C GLU A 128 -8.73 -10.13 19.78
N HIS A 129 -8.15 -9.52 18.75
CA HIS A 129 -8.50 -9.85 17.37
C HIS A 129 -8.05 -11.27 17.04
N LYS A 130 -8.98 -12.12 16.60
CA LYS A 130 -8.71 -13.51 16.20
C LYS A 130 -8.80 -13.67 14.69
N VAL A 131 -7.74 -14.23 14.10
CA VAL A 131 -7.73 -14.65 12.70
C VAL A 131 -7.92 -16.16 12.67
N ILE A 132 -8.94 -16.58 11.94
CA ILE A 132 -9.37 -17.97 11.86
C ILE A 132 -9.10 -18.47 10.43
N TYR A 133 -8.28 -19.52 10.30
CA TYR A 133 -7.85 -20.07 9.00
C TYR A 133 -8.68 -21.28 8.58
N LEU A 134 -9.65 -21.07 7.70
CA LEU A 134 -10.57 -22.08 7.14
C LEU A 134 -9.91 -22.97 6.08
#